data_AF-A0A7V9ML75-F1
#
_entry.id   AF-A0A7V9ML75-F1
#
_cell.length_a   1.000
_cell.length_b   1.000
_cell.length_c   1.000
_cell.angle_alpha   90.00
_cell.angle_beta   90.00
_cell.angle_gamma   90.00
#
_symmetry.space_group_name_H-M   'P 1'
#
loop_
_entity.id
_entity.type
_entity.pdbx_description
1 polymer ?
#
loop_
_entity_poly.entity_id
_entity_poly.type
_entity_poly.pdbx_seq_one_letter_code
_entity_poly.pdbx_strand_id
1 'polypeptide(L)'
;DQADEFHSIRAKSLYMLAYDTVFRPIVEPINDQIGMRLLNENDIKNEEIVLEIDAIAVSPNPATNHATISYEINTVKGQGLIEMRNVLGQLVFSTAITTEKGNVNVDTSKLTDGIYFINISVNGVQTAQKKLLLIK
;
A
#
# COMPACT_ATOMS: atom_id res chain seq x y z
N ASP A 1 -11.73 20.34 27.28
CA ASP A 1 -11.64 19.28 28.29
C ASP A 1 -10.31 18.55 28.07
N GLN A 2 -9.46 18.38 29.09
CA GLN A 2 -8.11 17.80 28.91
C GLN A 2 -8.16 16.33 28.45
N ALA A 3 -9.29 15.66 28.67
CA ALA A 3 -9.53 14.31 28.20
C ALA A 3 -9.59 14.25 26.66
N ASP A 4 -10.24 15.20 25.99
CA ASP A 4 -10.42 15.18 24.53
C ASP A 4 -9.11 15.47 23.79
N GLU A 5 -8.30 16.36 24.33
CA GLU A 5 -6.97 16.69 23.80
C GLU A 5 -6.05 15.46 23.84
N PHE A 6 -6.13 14.68 24.91
CA PHE A 6 -5.33 13.47 25.08
C PHE A 6 -5.75 12.32 24.14
N HIS A 7 -7.05 12.17 23.87
CA HIS A 7 -7.55 11.19 22.90
C HIS A 7 -7.17 11.56 21.46
N SER A 8 -7.21 12.85 21.10
CA SER A 8 -6.75 13.36 19.81
C SER A 8 -5.26 13.13 19.59
N ILE A 9 -4.43 13.42 20.61
CA ILE A 9 -2.98 13.17 20.56
C ILE A 9 -2.69 11.69 20.36
N ARG A 10 -3.40 10.79 21.06
CA ARG A 10 -3.21 9.34 20.88
C ARG A 10 -3.58 8.85 19.49
N ALA A 11 -4.71 9.31 18.94
CA ALA A 11 -5.12 8.96 17.59
C ALA A 11 -4.10 9.48 16.55
N LYS A 12 -3.62 10.73 16.72
CA LYS A 12 -2.62 11.34 15.83
C LYS A 12 -1.25 10.68 15.95
N SER A 13 -0.87 10.23 17.14
CA SER A 13 0.38 9.51 17.38
C SER A 13 0.32 8.10 16.79
N LEU A 14 -0.81 7.40 16.95
CA LEU A 14 -1.03 6.08 16.36
C LEU A 14 -1.05 6.16 14.83
N TYR A 15 -1.68 7.21 14.29
CA TYR A 15 -1.63 7.54 12.87
C TYR A 15 -0.18 7.80 12.43
N MET A 16 0.56 8.69 13.08
CA MET A 16 1.98 8.93 12.77
C MET A 16 2.84 7.66 12.80
N LEU A 17 2.66 6.79 13.80
CA LEU A 17 3.40 5.52 13.90
C LEU A 17 3.07 4.54 12.76
N ALA A 18 1.82 4.52 12.31
CA ALA A 18 1.42 3.70 11.17
C ALA A 18 2.04 4.19 9.85
N TYR A 19 2.21 5.50 9.67
CA TYR A 19 2.77 6.11 8.46
C TYR A 19 4.30 6.26 8.47
N ASP A 20 4.95 6.25 9.64
CA ASP A 20 6.41 6.35 9.72
C ASP A 20 7.12 5.08 9.22
N THR A 21 6.44 3.93 9.21
CA THR A 21 7.09 2.65 8.92
C THR A 21 7.06 2.25 7.44
N VAL A 22 6.11 2.71 6.62
CA VAL A 22 6.04 2.33 5.20
C VAL A 22 5.23 3.35 4.40
N PHE A 23 5.80 3.83 3.28
CA PHE A 23 5.12 4.51 2.17
C PHE A 23 4.86 6.02 2.30
N ARG A 24 5.65 6.83 1.59
CA ARG A 24 5.30 8.20 1.20
C ARG A 24 4.72 8.15 -0.22
N PRO A 25 3.43 8.45 -0.45
CA PRO A 25 2.96 8.67 -1.81
C PRO A 25 3.64 9.92 -2.36
N ILE A 26 4.15 9.83 -3.59
CA ILE A 26 4.62 10.99 -4.34
C ILE A 26 3.37 11.78 -4.71
N VAL A 27 3.07 12.83 -3.95
CA VAL A 27 2.11 13.86 -4.38
C VAL A 27 2.89 14.77 -5.31
N GLU A 28 2.63 14.72 -6.62
CA GLU A 28 3.13 15.76 -7.51
C GLU A 28 2.51 17.10 -7.11
N PRO A 29 3.28 18.20 -7.02
CA PRO A 29 2.74 19.48 -6.61
C PRO A 29 1.81 20.01 -7.71
N ILE A 30 0.51 20.07 -7.42
CA ILE A 30 -0.42 20.90 -8.21
C ILE A 30 0.01 22.35 -7.97
N ASN A 31 0.55 22.96 -9.02
CA ASN A 31 0.93 24.36 -9.02
C ASN A 31 -0.35 25.20 -9.10
N ASP A 32 -0.89 25.62 -7.95
CA ASP A 32 -1.93 26.66 -7.93
C ASP A 32 -1.63 27.69 -6.85
N GLN A 33 -1.07 28.82 -7.29
CA GLN A 33 -0.87 30.02 -6.45
C GLN A 33 -2.21 30.71 -6.21
N ILE A 34 -3.01 30.20 -5.28
CA ILE A 34 -4.13 30.96 -4.71
C ILE A 34 -4.16 30.75 -3.19
N GLY A 35 -3.53 31.71 -2.49
CA GLY A 35 -3.57 32.06 -1.06
C GLY A 35 -4.00 31.01 -0.03
N MET A 36 -3.18 30.84 1.01
CA MET A 36 -3.61 30.22 2.28
C MET A 36 -4.85 30.92 2.81
N ARG A 37 -6.03 30.35 2.57
CA ARG A 37 -7.29 30.77 3.21
C ARG A 37 -7.31 30.12 4.58
N LEU A 38 -7.28 30.93 5.63
CA LEU A 38 -7.49 30.47 7.01
C LEU A 38 -8.87 29.80 7.06
N LEU A 39 -8.90 28.47 7.19
CA LEU A 39 -10.16 27.73 7.28
C LEU A 39 -10.80 28.06 8.62
N ASN A 40 -12.03 28.56 8.57
CA ASN A 40 -12.84 28.83 9.76
C ASN A 40 -13.35 27.47 10.28
N GLU A 41 -13.39 27.23 11.60
CA GLU A 41 -13.73 25.93 12.22
C GLU A 41 -15.10 25.36 11.78
N ASN A 42 -15.95 26.16 11.14
CA ASN A 42 -17.25 25.76 10.63
C ASN A 42 -17.26 25.14 9.21
N ASP A 43 -16.12 25.14 8.50
CA ASP A 43 -16.00 24.50 7.17
C ASP A 43 -15.77 22.98 7.24
N ILE A 44 -15.56 22.42 8.45
CA ILE A 44 -15.50 20.96 8.67
C ILE A 44 -16.93 20.40 8.72
N LYS A 45 -17.66 20.50 7.61
CA LYS A 45 -18.89 19.72 7.40
C LYS A 45 -18.70 18.82 6.20
N ASN A 46 -18.50 17.53 6.52
CA ASN A 46 -18.73 16.38 5.65
C ASN A 46 -17.77 16.22 4.46
N GLU A 47 -16.47 16.26 4.72
CA GLU A 47 -15.56 15.43 3.92
C GLU A 47 -15.55 14.04 4.57
N GLU A 48 -16.39 13.15 4.06
CA GLU A 48 -16.19 11.72 4.25
C GLU A 48 -14.80 11.42 3.68
N ILE A 49 -13.84 11.15 4.56
CA ILE A 49 -12.51 10.72 4.14
C ILE A 49 -12.70 9.35 3.50
N VAL A 50 -12.91 9.32 2.18
CA VAL A 50 -12.83 8.11 1.38
C VAL A 50 -11.37 7.72 1.36
N LEU A 51 -10.97 6.88 2.32
CA LEU A 51 -9.68 6.23 2.31
C LEU A 51 -9.67 5.30 1.09
N GLU A 52 -8.91 5.63 0.05
CA GLU A 52 -8.61 4.68 -1.02
C GLU A 52 -7.81 3.53 -0.41
N ILE A 53 -8.50 2.43 -0.07
CA ILE A 53 -7.86 1.26 0.52
C ILE A 53 -7.38 0.35 -0.61
N ASP A 54 -6.20 0.64 -1.16
CA ASP A 54 -5.50 -0.38 -1.96
C ASP A 54 -4.94 -1.42 -0.98
N ALA A 55 -5.74 -2.46 -0.73
CA ALA A 55 -5.43 -3.51 0.23
C ALA A 55 -4.63 -4.63 -0.45
N ILE A 56 -3.34 -4.73 -0.13
CA ILE A 56 -2.51 -5.90 -0.45
C ILE A 56 -2.21 -6.72 0.81
N ALA A 57 -2.46 -8.02 0.73
CA ALA A 57 -2.09 -8.99 1.75
C ALA A 57 -1.32 -10.17 1.13
N VAL A 58 -0.42 -10.76 1.91
CA VAL A 58 0.39 -11.90 1.47
C VAL A 58 0.39 -12.94 2.58
N SER A 59 0.04 -14.18 2.25
CA SER A 59 -0.07 -15.28 3.19
C SER A 59 0.33 -16.63 2.57
N PRO A 60 0.95 -17.55 3.32
CA PRO A 60 1.55 -17.34 4.64
C PRO A 60 2.77 -16.40 4.56
N ASN A 61 3.13 -15.79 5.68
CA ASN A 61 4.38 -15.06 5.83
C ASN A 61 4.88 -15.29 7.27
N PRO A 62 5.96 -16.06 7.49
CA PRO A 62 6.88 -16.59 6.47
C PRO A 62 6.27 -17.66 5.55
N ALA A 63 6.75 -17.74 4.31
CA ALA A 63 6.35 -18.76 3.33
C ALA A 63 7.48 -19.75 3.03
N THR A 64 7.11 -20.99 2.70
CA THR A 64 8.04 -22.08 2.35
C THR A 64 7.99 -22.36 0.84
N ASN A 65 6.90 -22.97 0.38
CA ASN A 65 6.75 -23.47 -0.99
C ASN A 65 5.74 -22.67 -1.83
N HIS A 66 4.82 -21.97 -1.18
CA HIS A 66 3.83 -21.15 -1.86
C HIS A 66 3.49 -19.92 -1.01
N ALA A 67 3.10 -18.85 -1.70
CA ALA A 67 2.48 -17.69 -1.09
C ALA A 67 1.30 -17.23 -1.96
N THR A 68 0.26 -16.75 -1.31
CA THR A 68 -0.93 -16.16 -1.92
C THR A 68 -0.87 -14.65 -1.74
N ILE A 69 -0.95 -13.94 -2.86
CA ILE A 69 -1.06 -12.48 -2.90
C ILE A 69 -2.54 -12.15 -3.10
N SER A 70 -3.18 -11.63 -2.06
CA SER A 70 -4.53 -11.10 -2.13
C SER A 70 -4.47 -9.61 -2.37
N TYR A 71 -5.26 -9.12 -3.33
CA TYR A 71 -5.28 -7.71 -3.68
C TYR A 71 -6.72 -7.24 -3.90
N GLU A 72 -6.94 -5.97 -3.56
CA GLU A 72 -8.12 -5.18 -3.89
C GLU A 72 -7.62 -3.78 -4.27
N ILE A 73 -7.92 -3.36 -5.50
CA ILE A 73 -7.51 -2.09 -6.10
C ILE A 73 -8.74 -1.33 -6.58
N ASN A 74 -8.76 -0.02 -6.34
CA ASN A 74 -9.94 0.81 -6.57
C ASN A 74 -10.35 0.92 -8.06
N THR A 75 -9.42 0.73 -8.99
CA THR A 75 -9.76 0.68 -10.41
C THR A 75 -8.74 -0.11 -11.23
N VAL A 76 -9.23 -0.92 -12.17
CA VAL A 76 -8.40 -1.54 -13.23
C VAL A 76 -8.59 -0.82 -14.57
N LYS A 77 -8.94 0.47 -14.56
CA LYS A 77 -8.90 1.29 -15.79
C LYS A 77 -7.45 1.51 -16.21
N GLY A 78 -6.82 0.46 -16.74
CA GLY A 78 -5.38 0.45 -16.95
C GLY A 78 -4.73 -0.91 -17.06
N GLN A 79 -3.42 -0.88 -17.27
CA GLN A 79 -2.56 -2.06 -17.17
C GLN A 79 -2.12 -2.21 -15.71
N GLY A 80 -2.81 -3.08 -14.97
CA GLY A 80 -2.38 -3.48 -13.63
C GLY A 80 -1.32 -4.58 -13.69
N LEU A 81 -0.31 -4.51 -12.82
CA LEU A 81 0.82 -5.44 -12.77
C LEU A 81 1.17 -5.76 -11.32
N ILE A 82 1.37 -7.05 -11.02
CA ILE A 82 2.01 -7.52 -9.79
C ILE A 82 3.41 -8.00 -10.16
N GLU A 83 4.43 -7.50 -9.46
CA GLU A 83 5.80 -7.96 -9.59
C GLU A 83 6.34 -8.42 -8.24
N MET A 84 7.17 -9.45 -8.23
CA MET A 84 7.96 -9.83 -7.06
C MET A 84 9.45 -9.72 -7.40
N ARG A 85 10.20 -9.02 -6.55
CA ARG A 85 11.64 -8.79 -6.70
C ARG A 85 12.38 -9.20 -5.43
N ASN A 86 13.61 -9.69 -5.56
CA ASN A 86 14.48 -9.93 -4.41
C ASN A 86 15.11 -8.61 -3.92
N VAL A 87 15.91 -8.67 -2.83
CA VAL A 87 16.61 -7.49 -2.27
C VAL A 87 17.61 -6.82 -3.23
N LEU A 88 18.06 -7.52 -4.27
CA LEU A 88 18.93 -6.97 -5.32
C LEU A 88 18.14 -6.30 -6.45
N GLY A 89 16.81 -6.30 -6.39
CA GLY A 89 15.92 -5.75 -7.42
C GLY A 89 15.66 -6.70 -8.59
N GLN A 90 16.19 -7.93 -8.56
CA GLN A 90 15.97 -8.93 -9.60
C GLN A 90 14.51 -9.37 -9.60
N LEU A 91 13.85 -9.30 -10.76
CA LEU A 91 12.49 -9.78 -10.98
C LEU A 91 12.45 -11.32 -10.95
N VAL A 92 11.58 -11.87 -10.11
CA VAL A 92 11.41 -13.32 -9.94
C VAL A 92 10.00 -13.81 -10.25
N PHE A 93 9.00 -12.91 -10.27
CA PHE A 93 7.63 -13.21 -10.66
C PHE A 93 6.96 -11.95 -11.20
N SER A 94 6.08 -12.11 -12.19
CA SER A 94 5.27 -11.02 -12.73
C SER A 94 3.95 -11.55 -13.29
N THR A 95 2.84 -10.84 -13.05
CA THR A 95 1.54 -11.14 -13.66
C THR A 95 0.72 -9.88 -13.86
N ALA A 96 -0.04 -9.83 -14.95
CA ALA A 96 -1.04 -8.78 -15.16
C ALA A 96 -2.22 -8.96 -14.20
N ILE A 97 -2.84 -7.84 -13.82
CA ILE A 97 -4.09 -7.79 -13.06
C ILE A 97 -5.23 -7.55 -14.04
N THR A 98 -6.24 -8.42 -13.99
CA THR A 98 -7.41 -8.36 -14.88
C THR A 98 -8.71 -8.02 -14.16
N THR A 99 -8.68 -8.00 -12.82
CA THR A 99 -9.86 -7.79 -11.97
C THR A 99 -9.51 -6.82 -10.84
N GLU A 100 -10.49 -6.09 -10.31
CA GLU A 100 -10.26 -5.12 -9.21
C GLU A 100 -9.83 -5.82 -7.91
N LYS A 101 -10.21 -7.08 -7.75
CA LYS A 101 -9.80 -7.91 -6.62
C LYS A 101 -9.48 -9.32 -7.07
N GLY A 102 -8.60 -9.99 -6.35
CA GLY A 102 -8.26 -11.36 -6.64
C GLY A 102 -7.17 -11.94 -5.75
N ASN A 103 -6.87 -13.20 -6.02
CA ASN A 103 -5.78 -13.94 -5.39
C ASN A 103 -4.83 -14.44 -6.46
N VAL A 104 -3.53 -14.26 -6.26
CA VAL A 104 -2.48 -14.81 -7.10
C VAL A 104 -1.66 -15.78 -6.26
N ASN A 105 -1.62 -17.05 -6.68
CA ASN A 105 -0.77 -18.05 -6.08
C ASN A 105 0.61 -17.99 -6.74
N VAL A 106 1.65 -17.91 -5.92
CA VAL A 106 3.05 -17.87 -6.34
C VAL A 106 3.75 -19.11 -5.80
N ASP A 107 4.35 -19.89 -6.70
CA ASP A 107 5.24 -20.99 -6.34
C ASP A 107 6.61 -20.42 -5.92
N THR A 108 6.95 -20.58 -4.65
CA THR A 108 8.21 -20.11 -4.05
C THR A 108 9.20 -21.25 -3.81
N SER A 109 8.85 -22.49 -4.16
CA SER A 109 9.64 -23.69 -3.86
C SER A 109 11.05 -23.68 -4.45
N LYS A 110 11.27 -22.93 -5.55
CA LYS A 110 12.58 -22.81 -6.22
C LYS A 110 13.35 -21.54 -5.87
N LEU A 111 12.74 -20.62 -5.11
CA LEU A 111 13.37 -19.35 -4.72
C LEU A 111 14.25 -19.54 -3.49
N THR A 112 15.35 -18.79 -3.36
CA THR A 112 16.23 -18.86 -2.19
C THR A 112 15.58 -18.18 -0.98
N ASP A 113 15.87 -18.68 0.22
CA ASP A 113 15.48 -18.05 1.48
C ASP A 113 15.94 -16.59 1.54
N GLY A 114 15.09 -15.74 2.12
CA GLY A 114 15.35 -14.31 2.19
C GLY A 114 14.12 -13.44 2.03
N ILE A 115 14.36 -12.15 1.82
CA ILE A 115 13.33 -11.12 1.73
C ILE A 115 13.01 -10.83 0.26
N TYR A 116 11.72 -10.74 -0.03
CA TYR A 116 11.20 -10.36 -1.34
C TYR A 116 10.20 -9.21 -1.19
N PHE A 117 10.13 -8.37 -2.20
CA PHE A 117 9.21 -7.25 -2.31
C PHE A 117 8.22 -7.52 -3.42
N ILE A 118 6.93 -7.50 -3.06
CA ILE A 118 5.82 -7.59 -3.99
C ILE A 118 5.32 -6.18 -4.23
N ASN A 119 5.33 -5.75 -5.48
CA ASN A 119 4.85 -4.44 -5.92
C ASN A 119 3.59 -4.63 -6.75
N ILE A 120 2.61 -3.76 -6.53
CA ILE A 120 1.47 -3.59 -7.43
C ILE A 120 1.59 -2.22 -8.08
N SER A 121 1.43 -2.17 -9.40
CA SER A 121 1.36 -0.93 -10.15
C SER A 121 0.17 -0.92 -11.09
N VAL A 122 -0.48 0.23 -11.23
CA VAL A 122 -1.55 0.47 -12.19
C VAL A 122 -1.10 1.62 -13.09
N ASN A 123 -1.12 1.42 -14.41
CA ASN A 123 -0.67 2.42 -15.39
C ASN A 123 0.78 2.89 -15.15
N GLY A 124 1.65 1.98 -14.69
CA GLY A 124 3.05 2.27 -14.39
C GLY A 124 3.30 3.00 -13.06
N VAL A 125 2.25 3.40 -12.34
CA VAL A 125 2.35 4.01 -11.01
C VAL A 125 2.25 2.91 -9.97
N GLN A 126 3.25 2.81 -9.09
CA GLN A 126 3.22 1.87 -7.98
C GLN A 126 2.17 2.30 -6.96
N THR A 127 1.18 1.45 -6.70
CA THR A 127 0.08 1.74 -5.78
C THR A 127 0.22 1.04 -4.44
N ALA A 128 0.87 -0.12 -4.40
CA ALA A 128 1.11 -0.86 -3.16
C ALA A 128 2.43 -1.64 -3.17
N GLN A 129 2.93 -1.94 -1.97
CA GLN A 129 4.08 -2.83 -1.77
C GLN A 129 3.93 -3.68 -0.52
N LYS A 130 4.36 -4.94 -0.57
CA LYS A 130 4.45 -5.83 0.59
C LYS A 130 5.77 -6.57 0.65
N LYS A 131 6.27 -6.76 1.87
CA LYS A 131 7.42 -7.61 2.18
C LYS A 131 6.97 -9.06 2.42
N LEU A 132 7.64 -10.01 1.78
CA LEU A 132 7.49 -11.45 2.00
C LEU A 132 8.81 -12.04 2.49
N LEU A 133 8.75 -12.85 3.54
CA LEU A 133 9.89 -13.61 4.05
C LEU A 133 9.75 -15.07 3.62
N LEU A 134 10.79 -15.60 2.95
CA LEU A 134 10.89 -17.02 2.60
C LEU A 134 11.86 -17.74 3.53
N ILE A 135 11.45 -18.88 4.08
CA ILE A 135 12.23 -19.76 4.96
C ILE A 135 11.90 -21.22 4.59
N LYS A 136 12.90 -22.08 4.35
CA LYS A 136 12.71 -23.49 4.01
C LYS A 136 13.19 -24.47 5.07
#